data_AF-A0A834ALK4-F1
#
_entry.id   AF-A0A834ALK4-F1
#
_cell.length_a   1.000
_cell.length_b   1.000
_cell.length_c   1.000
_cell.angle_alpha   90.00
_cell.angle_beta   90.00
_cell.angle_gamma   90.00
#
_symmetry.space_group_name_H-M   'P 1'
#
loop_
_entity.id
_entity.type
_entity.pdbx_description
1 polymer ?
#
loop_
_entity_poly.entity_id
_entity_poly.type
_entity_poly.pdbx_seq_one_letter_code
_entity_poly.pdbx_strand_id
1 'polypeptide(L)'
;MAGWGLNLGVSDSKVYNLCHCKLFKKTYFGLCVSVLDEENSLHVVVNCGEALLKNNTYWPLVSDFINILSHQSVAKRFLEDHGLLVTWMNFVSFFQGMNLNKRELNEHVEFESQTYYAAFAAELEACAQPMWGLLSHCKVRETQEYTRNVVRYCLEALQDWFDAINFVDEPAPNQVTFHLPLHRYYAMFLSKAVKCQELDLDSVLPDQEMLMKLMIHPLQIQASLAEIHSNMWVRNGLQIKGQAMTYVQSHFCNSMIDPDIYLLQVCASRLDPDYFISSVFERFKVVDLLTMASQHQNTVLDAEHERSMLEGALTFLVILLSLRLHLGMSDDEILRAEMVAQLCMNDRTHSSLLDLIPENPNPKSGIIPGSYSFESVLSAVADFKAPVFEPGGSMQQGMYTPKGMFIYIDSLQYQFF
;
A
#
# COMPACT_ATOMS: atom_id res chain seq x y z
N MET A 1 20.97 -34.03 27.25
CA MET A 1 22.40 -33.63 27.30
C MET A 1 22.84 -33.41 25.86
N ALA A 2 23.18 -32.23 25.35
CA ALA A 2 23.47 -30.94 25.93
C ALA A 2 22.67 -29.85 25.20
N GLY A 3 22.02 -28.96 25.96
CA GLY A 3 21.30 -27.82 25.43
C GLY A 3 22.27 -26.66 25.18
N TRP A 4 22.24 -26.14 23.95
CA TRP A 4 22.74 -24.80 23.67
C TRP A 4 21.56 -23.84 23.81
N GLY A 5 21.23 -23.52 25.05
CA GLY A 5 20.39 -22.37 25.36
C GLY A 5 21.20 -21.11 25.06
N LEU A 6 21.04 -20.58 23.85
CA LEU A 6 21.48 -19.22 23.53
C LEU A 6 20.59 -18.25 24.30
N ASN A 7 21.03 -17.95 25.52
CA ASN A 7 20.52 -16.83 26.29
C ASN A 7 21.02 -15.55 25.60
N LEU A 8 20.34 -15.16 24.51
CA LEU A 8 20.57 -13.90 23.82
C LEU A 8 20.04 -12.77 24.70
N GLY A 9 20.83 -12.40 25.71
CA GLY A 9 20.79 -11.05 26.24
C GLY A 9 21.23 -10.11 25.13
N VAL A 10 20.30 -9.71 24.26
CA VAL A 10 20.51 -8.64 23.28
C VAL A 10 20.75 -7.39 24.11
N SER A 11 22.02 -7.00 24.28
CA SER A 11 22.36 -5.77 24.98
C SER A 11 21.76 -4.59 24.22
N ASP A 12 21.24 -3.60 24.95
CA ASP A 12 20.68 -2.36 24.41
C ASP A 12 21.55 -1.80 23.26
N SER A 13 22.87 -1.89 23.40
CA SER A 13 23.82 -1.39 22.40
C SER A 13 23.69 -2.02 21.01
N LYS A 14 23.17 -3.25 20.80
CA LYS A 14 23.05 -3.82 19.45
C LYS A 14 21.87 -3.23 18.68
N VAL A 15 20.73 -3.05 19.33
CA VAL A 15 19.53 -2.42 18.74
C VAL A 15 19.79 -0.94 18.50
N TYR A 16 20.38 -0.26 19.49
CA TYR A 16 20.88 1.09 19.29
C TYR A 16 21.94 1.12 18.19
N ASN A 17 22.95 0.26 18.16
CA ASN A 17 23.96 0.33 17.09
C ASN A 17 23.40 0.03 15.70
N LEU A 18 22.29 -0.71 15.54
CA LEU A 18 21.67 -0.94 14.23
C LEU A 18 20.81 0.26 13.78
N CYS A 19 19.96 0.79 14.67
CA CYS A 19 19.09 1.94 14.36
C CYS A 19 19.85 3.28 14.38
N HIS A 20 20.78 3.41 15.31
CA HIS A 20 21.69 4.53 15.51
C HIS A 20 22.99 4.35 14.70
N CYS A 21 23.08 3.28 13.89
CA CYS A 21 24.18 3.11 12.96
C CYS A 21 24.18 4.34 12.06
N LYS A 22 25.16 5.20 12.32
CA LYS A 22 25.63 6.21 11.38
C LYS A 22 25.93 5.59 10.00
N LEU A 23 25.95 4.26 9.84
CA LEU A 23 25.88 3.58 8.54
C LEU A 23 24.62 3.90 7.73
N PHE A 24 23.40 3.83 8.30
CA PHE A 24 22.16 4.09 7.56
C PHE A 24 22.07 5.55 7.09
N LYS A 25 22.41 6.49 7.99
CA LYS A 25 22.30 7.94 7.73
C LYS A 25 23.49 8.55 6.98
N LYS A 26 24.71 8.00 7.15
CA LYS A 26 25.97 8.62 6.69
C LYS A 26 26.73 7.80 5.64
N THR A 27 26.46 6.50 5.51
CA THR A 27 27.21 5.61 4.60
C THR A 27 26.42 5.21 3.34
N TYR A 28 25.08 5.20 3.37
CA TYR A 28 24.27 4.69 2.25
C TYR A 28 23.51 5.76 1.44
N PHE A 29 22.85 6.74 2.08
CA PHE A 29 21.94 7.65 1.35
C PHE A 29 22.41 9.09 1.22
N GLY A 30 23.39 9.56 2.00
CA GLY A 30 23.96 10.90 1.81
C GLY A 30 24.60 11.12 0.42
N LEU A 31 24.78 10.05 -0.37
CA LEU A 31 25.32 10.04 -1.74
C LEU A 31 24.31 9.56 -2.80
N CYS A 32 23.15 9.04 -2.41
CA CYS A 32 22.18 8.40 -3.32
C CYS A 32 20.78 9.00 -3.14
N VAL A 33 20.71 10.27 -2.76
CA VAL A 33 19.45 11.01 -2.65
C VAL A 33 19.44 12.18 -3.60
N SER A 34 18.26 12.48 -4.14
CA SER A 34 18.02 13.62 -5.02
C SER A 34 16.87 14.45 -4.46
N VAL A 35 16.85 15.75 -4.78
CA VAL A 35 15.70 16.59 -4.48
C VAL A 35 14.51 16.09 -5.32
N LEU A 36 13.32 16.02 -4.71
CA LEU A 36 12.11 15.51 -5.36
C LEU A 36 11.72 16.33 -6.60
N ASP A 37 11.80 17.65 -6.48
CA ASP A 37 11.61 18.63 -7.55
C ASP A 37 12.53 19.83 -7.30
N GLU A 38 13.61 19.97 -8.10
CA GLU A 38 14.70 20.92 -7.86
C GLU A 38 14.24 22.40 -7.80
N GLU A 39 13.08 22.71 -8.39
CA GLU A 39 12.55 24.07 -8.44
C GLU A 39 11.63 24.42 -7.27
N ASN A 40 10.94 23.44 -6.67
CA ASN A 40 9.80 23.69 -5.77
C ASN A 40 9.82 22.92 -4.44
N SER A 41 10.77 22.00 -4.25
CA SER A 41 10.80 21.12 -3.08
C SER A 41 12.16 21.16 -2.39
N LEU A 42 12.14 21.17 -1.05
CA LEU A 42 13.32 20.93 -0.21
C LEU A 42 13.40 19.47 0.23
N HIS A 43 12.40 18.65 -0.14
CA HIS A 43 12.35 17.24 0.21
C HIS A 43 13.34 16.42 -0.61
N VAL A 44 14.01 15.52 0.08
CA VAL A 44 15.10 14.71 -0.47
C VAL A 44 14.69 13.24 -0.43
N VAL A 45 14.77 12.58 -1.58
CA VAL A 45 14.31 11.20 -1.79
C VAL A 45 15.43 10.28 -2.27
N VAL A 46 15.29 8.99 -2.02
CA VAL A 46 16.20 7.97 -2.55
C VAL A 46 16.18 7.96 -4.08
N ASN A 47 17.37 8.04 -4.69
CA ASN A 47 17.57 7.84 -6.11
C ASN A 47 17.68 6.33 -6.42
N CYS A 48 16.57 5.75 -6.86
CA CYS A 48 16.49 4.34 -7.25
C CYS A 48 17.29 4.01 -8.53
N GLY A 49 17.81 5.03 -9.22
CA GLY A 49 18.69 4.90 -10.37
C GLY A 49 20.13 4.50 -10.01
N GLU A 50 20.52 4.67 -8.75
CA GLU A 50 21.87 4.39 -8.26
C GLU A 50 22.16 2.90 -8.09
N ALA A 51 23.43 2.52 -8.28
CA ALA A 51 23.87 1.13 -8.24
C ALA A 51 23.52 0.42 -6.91
N LEU A 52 23.47 1.17 -5.82
CA LEU A 52 23.16 0.67 -4.48
C LEU A 52 21.74 0.07 -4.42
N LEU A 53 20.77 0.77 -5.00
CA LEU A 53 19.35 0.38 -5.05
C LEU A 53 19.13 -0.64 -6.17
N LYS A 54 19.65 -0.37 -7.37
CA LYS A 54 19.51 -1.28 -8.53
C LYS A 54 20.04 -2.68 -8.28
N ASN A 55 21.13 -2.80 -7.51
CA ASN A 55 21.77 -4.09 -7.23
C ASN A 55 21.37 -4.67 -5.85
N ASN A 56 20.36 -4.10 -5.18
CA ASN A 56 19.84 -4.56 -3.88
C ASN A 56 20.92 -4.71 -2.80
N THR A 57 21.96 -3.86 -2.82
CA THR A 57 23.09 -3.98 -1.88
C THR A 57 22.73 -3.58 -0.44
N TYR A 58 21.59 -2.91 -0.26
CA TYR A 58 21.01 -2.58 1.05
C TYR A 58 20.33 -3.78 1.72
N TRP A 59 19.99 -4.83 0.94
CA TRP A 59 19.14 -5.94 1.38
C TRP A 59 19.64 -6.67 2.64
N PRO A 60 20.95 -6.97 2.81
CA PRO A 60 21.42 -7.65 4.03
C PRO A 60 21.11 -6.88 5.32
N LEU A 61 21.21 -5.54 5.28
CA LEU A 61 20.93 -4.70 6.44
C LEU A 61 19.44 -4.67 6.77
N VAL A 62 18.59 -4.55 5.74
CA VAL A 62 17.14 -4.58 5.88
C VAL A 62 16.68 -5.93 6.41
N SER A 63 17.22 -7.03 5.87
CA SER A 63 16.94 -8.39 6.34
C SER A 63 17.34 -8.59 7.80
N ASP A 64 18.55 -8.18 8.18
CA ASP A 64 19.02 -8.24 9.57
C ASP A 64 18.11 -7.42 10.51
N PHE A 65 17.67 -6.24 10.06
CA PHE A 65 16.76 -5.40 10.84
C PHE A 65 15.40 -6.07 11.05
N ILE A 66 14.78 -6.61 9.99
CA ILE A 66 13.52 -7.35 10.07
C ILE A 66 13.67 -8.55 11.01
N ASN A 67 14.76 -9.31 10.89
CA ASN A 67 15.05 -10.44 11.77
C ASN A 67 15.15 -10.01 13.23
N ILE A 68 15.80 -8.88 13.52
CA ILE A 68 15.90 -8.35 14.88
C ILE A 68 14.52 -7.90 15.40
N LEU A 69 13.70 -7.24 14.57
CA LEU A 69 12.33 -6.83 14.92
C LEU A 69 11.39 -8.00 15.15
N SER A 70 11.69 -9.21 14.66
CA SER A 70 10.89 -10.41 14.96
C SER A 70 10.92 -10.77 16.46
N HIS A 71 11.95 -10.33 17.20
CA HIS A 71 12.06 -10.58 18.63
C HIS A 71 11.24 -9.55 19.44
N GLN A 72 10.23 -10.03 20.16
CA GLN A 72 9.31 -9.19 20.94
C GLN A 72 9.99 -8.20 21.89
N SER A 73 11.05 -8.61 22.59
CA SER A 73 11.78 -7.74 23.52
C SER A 73 12.44 -6.56 22.81
N VAL A 74 12.95 -6.77 21.60
CA VAL A 74 13.59 -5.74 20.79
C VAL A 74 12.55 -4.82 20.18
N ALA A 75 11.50 -5.37 19.56
CA ALA A 75 10.43 -4.57 18.97
C ALA A 75 9.74 -3.69 20.01
N LYS A 76 9.49 -4.23 21.21
CA LYS A 76 8.98 -3.44 22.34
C LYS A 76 9.89 -2.25 22.64
N ARG A 77 11.19 -2.49 22.82
CA ARG A 77 12.15 -1.41 23.12
C ARG A 77 12.18 -0.36 22.01
N PHE A 78 12.11 -0.79 20.76
CA PHE A 78 12.04 0.09 19.60
C PHE A 78 10.79 0.97 19.60
N LEU A 79 9.62 0.38 19.87
CA LEU A 79 8.32 1.07 19.89
C LEU A 79 8.11 1.99 21.11
N GLU A 80 8.85 1.75 22.19
CA GLU A 80 8.86 2.62 23.39
C GLU A 80 9.88 3.75 23.28
N ASP A 81 10.91 3.62 22.45
CA ASP A 81 11.97 4.62 22.32
C ASP A 81 11.64 5.67 21.26
N HIS A 82 11.33 6.86 21.75
CA HIS A 82 11.03 8.03 20.93
C HIS A 82 12.15 8.42 19.96
N GLY A 83 13.43 8.32 20.36
CA GLY A 83 14.55 8.66 19.48
C GLY A 83 14.72 7.66 18.34
N LEU A 84 14.46 6.38 18.60
CA LEU A 84 14.44 5.33 17.57
C LEU A 84 13.30 5.54 16.58
N LEU A 85 12.10 5.86 17.05
CA LEU A 85 10.96 6.16 16.17
C LEU A 85 11.19 7.40 15.31
N VAL A 86 11.70 8.49 15.87
CA VAL A 86 12.09 9.67 15.08
C VAL A 86 13.14 9.31 14.03
N THR A 87 14.15 8.51 14.40
CA THR A 87 15.18 8.08 13.44
C THR A 87 14.58 7.21 12.34
N TRP A 88 13.63 6.35 12.67
CA TRP A 88 12.93 5.49 11.74
C TRP A 88 12.04 6.28 10.78
N MET A 89 11.23 7.22 11.26
CA MET A 89 10.38 8.03 10.38
C MET A 89 11.21 8.93 9.45
N ASN A 90 12.35 9.43 9.93
CA ASN A 90 13.33 10.10 9.07
C ASN A 90 13.96 9.19 8.01
N PHE A 91 14.06 7.89 8.29
CA PHE A 91 14.54 6.92 7.29
C PHE A 91 13.44 6.66 6.25
N VAL A 92 12.21 6.40 6.70
CA VAL A 92 11.05 6.15 5.82
C VAL A 92 10.74 7.38 4.96
N SER A 93 10.95 8.60 5.44
CA SER A 93 10.71 9.82 4.68
C SER A 93 11.57 9.95 3.42
N PHE A 94 12.75 9.32 3.34
CA PHE A 94 13.53 9.29 2.09
C PHE A 94 12.83 8.49 0.97
N PHE A 95 11.89 7.61 1.31
CA PHE A 95 11.08 6.86 0.35
C PHE A 95 9.74 7.56 0.08
N GLN A 96 9.36 8.54 0.91
CA GLN A 96 8.13 9.30 0.76
C GLN A 96 8.20 10.20 -0.48
N GLY A 97 7.34 9.92 -1.45
CA GLY A 97 7.21 10.65 -2.70
C GLY A 97 8.27 10.33 -3.75
N MET A 98 9.13 9.33 -3.55
CA MET A 98 10.19 8.98 -4.51
C MET A 98 9.64 8.52 -5.87
N ASN A 99 10.52 8.39 -6.88
CA ASN A 99 10.16 7.94 -8.23
C ASN A 99 8.95 8.70 -8.82
N LEU A 100 8.99 10.04 -8.70
CA LEU A 100 7.95 10.94 -9.17
C LEU A 100 7.86 10.91 -10.71
N ASN A 101 6.67 10.61 -11.23
CA ASN A 101 6.38 10.63 -12.65
C ASN A 101 5.78 11.98 -13.03
N LYS A 102 6.26 12.58 -14.13
CA LYS A 102 5.66 13.76 -14.77
C LYS A 102 5.04 13.34 -16.10
N ARG A 103 3.79 13.71 -16.38
CA ARG A 103 3.08 13.31 -17.61
C ARG A 103 3.68 14.03 -18.82
N GLU A 104 4.01 13.26 -19.86
CA GLU A 104 4.50 13.82 -21.11
C GLU A 104 3.32 14.29 -21.98
N LEU A 105 3.34 15.56 -22.39
CA LEU A 105 2.27 16.18 -23.16
C LEU A 105 2.63 16.40 -24.64
N ASN A 106 3.93 16.50 -24.95
CA ASN A 106 4.41 16.86 -26.28
C ASN A 106 4.88 15.61 -27.05
N GLU A 107 6.12 15.19 -26.78
CA GLU A 107 6.77 14.07 -27.45
C GLU A 107 6.71 12.81 -26.59
N HIS A 108 6.80 11.65 -27.24
CA HIS A 108 6.92 10.38 -26.55
C HIS A 108 8.34 10.23 -25.99
N VAL A 109 8.48 9.64 -24.80
CA VAL A 109 9.79 9.41 -24.20
C VAL A 109 10.67 8.54 -25.11
N GLU A 110 11.91 8.95 -25.35
CA GLU A 110 12.86 8.17 -26.16
C GLU A 110 13.41 6.94 -25.41
N PHE A 111 13.44 7.00 -24.08
CA PHE A 111 13.96 5.95 -23.22
C PHE A 111 13.04 5.66 -22.03
N GLU A 112 12.63 4.39 -21.91
CA GLU A 112 11.86 3.92 -20.78
C GLU A 112 12.78 3.43 -19.65
N SER A 113 12.79 4.15 -18.53
CA SER A 113 13.54 3.77 -17.35
C SER A 113 12.91 2.58 -16.63
N GLN A 114 13.69 1.54 -16.34
CA GLN A 114 13.27 0.41 -15.50
C GLN A 114 13.45 0.68 -14.00
N THR A 115 13.74 1.93 -13.63
CA THR A 115 14.06 2.32 -12.24
C THR A 115 12.88 2.10 -11.28
N TYR A 116 11.65 2.08 -11.80
CA TYR A 116 10.47 1.84 -10.97
C TYR A 116 10.45 0.46 -10.29
N TYR A 117 11.02 -0.58 -10.92
CA TYR A 117 11.12 -1.91 -10.28
C TYR A 117 11.95 -1.83 -9.00
N ALA A 118 13.08 -1.12 -9.04
CA ALA A 118 13.91 -0.89 -7.87
C ALA A 118 13.18 -0.03 -6.82
N ALA A 119 12.37 0.95 -7.24
CA ALA A 119 11.59 1.77 -6.32
C ALA A 119 10.52 0.97 -5.57
N PHE A 120 9.71 0.17 -6.27
CA PHE A 120 8.71 -0.70 -5.63
C PHE A 120 9.36 -1.76 -4.73
N ALA A 121 10.45 -2.38 -5.17
CA ALA A 121 11.19 -3.34 -4.36
C ALA A 121 11.75 -2.68 -3.09
N ALA A 122 12.36 -1.50 -3.22
CA ALA A 122 12.95 -0.80 -2.09
C ALA A 122 11.91 -0.31 -1.09
N GLU A 123 10.75 0.20 -1.52
CA GLU A 123 9.67 0.52 -0.58
C GLU A 123 9.14 -0.73 0.13
N LEU A 124 8.88 -1.81 -0.62
CA LEU A 124 8.34 -3.04 -0.05
C LEU A 124 9.30 -3.62 1.01
N GLU A 125 10.58 -3.75 0.66
CA GLU A 125 11.59 -4.37 1.52
C GLU A 125 12.01 -3.44 2.65
N ALA A 126 12.36 -2.18 2.37
CA ALA A 126 12.95 -1.28 3.36
C ALA A 126 11.90 -0.57 4.22
N CYS A 127 10.66 -0.43 3.73
CA CYS A 127 9.59 0.26 4.47
C CYS A 127 8.49 -0.71 4.91
N ALA A 128 7.83 -1.41 3.98
CA ALA A 128 6.63 -2.19 4.31
C ALA A 128 6.93 -3.44 5.15
N GLN A 129 7.98 -4.21 4.85
CA GLN A 129 8.30 -5.41 5.64
C GLN A 129 8.64 -5.08 7.11
N PRO A 130 9.46 -4.06 7.42
CA PRO A 130 9.63 -3.60 8.80
C PRO A 130 8.33 -3.10 9.46
N MET A 131 7.46 -2.41 8.70
CA MET A 131 6.13 -1.97 9.18
C MET A 131 5.33 -3.17 9.71
N TRP A 132 5.24 -4.22 8.90
CA TRP A 132 4.55 -5.46 9.26
C TRP A 132 5.22 -6.17 10.44
N GLY A 133 6.56 -6.18 10.48
CA GLY A 133 7.33 -6.66 11.62
C GLY A 133 6.94 -5.97 12.93
N LEU A 134 6.84 -4.63 12.93
CA LEU A 134 6.42 -3.85 14.09
C LEU A 134 4.93 -4.06 14.44
N LEU A 135 4.04 -4.04 13.44
CA LEU A 135 2.60 -4.27 13.62
C LEU A 135 2.29 -5.63 14.24
N SER A 136 3.13 -6.63 14.00
CA SER A 136 2.98 -7.97 14.57
C SER A 136 3.01 -7.99 16.11
N HIS A 137 3.58 -6.95 16.74
CA HIS A 137 3.64 -6.78 18.20
C HIS A 137 2.51 -5.89 18.76
N CYS A 138 1.68 -5.31 17.89
CA CYS A 138 0.60 -4.38 18.25
C CYS A 138 -0.78 -5.08 18.22
N LYS A 139 -0.89 -6.32 18.72
CA LYS A 139 -2.08 -7.18 18.54
C LYS A 139 -3.14 -7.09 19.63
N VAL A 140 -2.86 -6.46 20.76
CA VAL A 140 -3.73 -6.46 21.93
C VAL A 140 -3.79 -5.08 22.56
N ARG A 141 -4.82 -4.85 23.38
CA ARG A 141 -5.07 -3.56 24.03
C ARG A 141 -3.91 -3.09 24.92
N GLU A 142 -3.19 -4.01 25.56
CA GLU A 142 -2.04 -3.69 26.41
C GLU A 142 -0.87 -3.07 25.63
N THR A 143 -0.80 -3.26 24.30
CA THR A 143 0.24 -2.70 23.45
C THR A 143 -0.19 -1.42 22.73
N GLN A 144 -1.31 -0.81 23.14
CA GLN A 144 -1.86 0.41 22.52
C GLN A 144 -0.88 1.59 22.53
N GLU A 145 0.00 1.68 23.53
CA GLU A 145 0.98 2.76 23.64
C GLU A 145 2.01 2.74 22.49
N TYR A 146 2.39 1.54 22.04
CA TYR A 146 3.29 1.39 20.90
C TYR A 146 2.68 1.97 19.63
N THR A 147 1.41 1.66 19.40
CA THR A 147 0.65 2.16 18.26
C THR A 147 0.48 3.66 18.32
N ARG A 148 0.13 4.21 19.50
CA ARG A 148 0.03 5.66 19.71
C ARG A 148 1.35 6.38 19.43
N ASN A 149 2.47 5.82 19.88
CA ASN A 149 3.79 6.38 19.60
C ASN A 149 4.09 6.40 18.10
N VAL A 150 3.86 5.29 17.40
CA VAL A 150 4.09 5.22 15.94
C VAL A 150 3.18 6.20 15.21
N VAL A 151 1.88 6.21 15.50
CA VAL A 151 0.91 7.15 14.91
C VAL A 151 1.36 8.60 15.08
N ARG A 152 1.78 8.98 16.30
CA ARG A 152 2.28 10.33 16.57
C ARG A 152 3.47 10.69 15.69
N TYR A 153 4.50 9.83 15.64
CA TYR A 153 5.70 10.13 14.86
C TYR A 153 5.49 10.04 13.34
N CYS A 154 4.54 9.22 12.87
CA CYS A 154 4.11 9.25 11.48
C CYS A 154 3.50 10.61 11.13
N LEU A 155 2.60 11.13 11.98
CA LEU A 155 1.95 12.42 11.76
C LEU A 155 2.96 13.58 11.79
N GLU A 156 3.92 13.57 12.73
CA GLU A 156 5.02 14.54 12.76
C GLU A 156 5.84 14.50 11.46
N ALA A 157 6.25 13.31 11.01
CA ALA A 157 7.03 13.16 9.79
C ALA A 157 6.25 13.49 8.50
N LEU A 158 4.93 13.27 8.49
CA LEU A 158 4.05 13.68 7.40
C LEU A 158 3.91 15.20 7.35
N GLN A 159 3.77 15.86 8.50
CA GLN A 159 3.75 17.32 8.58
C GLN A 159 5.08 17.90 8.08
N ASP A 160 6.21 17.37 8.54
CA ASP A 160 7.54 17.77 8.05
C ASP A 160 7.66 17.57 6.53
N TRP A 161 7.10 16.50 5.99
CA TRP A 161 7.09 16.23 4.55
C TRP A 161 6.23 17.23 3.77
N PHE A 162 5.01 17.53 4.25
CA PHE A 162 4.15 18.55 3.65
C PHE A 162 4.83 19.92 3.63
N ASP A 163 5.48 20.29 4.71
CA ASP A 163 6.25 21.54 4.80
C ASP A 163 7.44 21.53 3.82
N ALA A 164 8.17 20.41 3.71
CA ALA A 164 9.33 20.28 2.84
C ALA A 164 8.98 20.35 1.33
N ILE A 165 7.79 19.89 0.94
CA ILE A 165 7.30 20.02 -0.45
C ILE A 165 6.51 21.30 -0.69
N ASN A 166 6.43 22.21 0.29
CA ASN A 166 5.61 23.42 0.24
C ASN A 166 4.14 23.13 -0.10
N PHE A 167 3.58 22.05 0.47
CA PHE A 167 2.21 21.64 0.21
C PHE A 167 1.22 22.64 0.81
N VAL A 168 0.26 23.10 0.01
CA VAL A 168 -0.85 23.95 0.46
C VAL A 168 -2.13 23.12 0.42
N ASP A 169 -2.73 22.98 -0.77
CA ASP A 169 -4.01 22.28 -0.94
C ASP A 169 -4.02 21.27 -2.10
N GLU A 170 -3.20 21.50 -3.13
CA GLU A 170 -3.21 20.70 -4.36
C GLU A 170 -1.82 20.18 -4.72
N PRO A 171 -1.71 18.93 -5.21
CA PRO A 171 -0.45 18.42 -5.71
C PRO A 171 -0.11 19.08 -7.04
N ALA A 172 1.17 19.07 -7.42
CA ALA A 172 1.58 19.61 -8.70
C ALA A 172 0.84 18.91 -9.85
N PRO A 173 0.30 19.66 -10.83
CA PRO A 173 -0.51 19.10 -11.90
C PRO A 173 0.32 18.16 -12.77
N ASN A 174 -0.32 17.11 -13.28
CA ASN A 174 0.32 16.12 -14.17
C ASN A 174 1.51 15.39 -13.54
N GLN A 175 1.56 15.28 -12.21
CA GLN A 175 2.57 14.51 -11.51
C GLN A 175 1.94 13.44 -10.63
N VAL A 176 2.58 12.27 -10.55
CA VAL A 176 2.16 11.19 -9.66
C VAL A 176 3.34 10.37 -9.17
N THR A 177 3.33 10.07 -7.88
CA THR A 177 4.20 9.06 -7.25
C THR A 177 3.30 7.97 -6.67
N PHE A 178 3.74 6.72 -6.79
CA PHE A 178 3.07 5.57 -6.18
C PHE A 178 3.65 5.23 -4.79
N HIS A 179 4.58 6.04 -4.28
CA HIS A 179 5.37 5.73 -3.10
C HIS A 179 5.01 6.65 -1.93
N LEU A 180 4.09 6.19 -1.07
CA LEU A 180 3.58 6.94 0.10
C LEU A 180 3.78 6.19 1.43
N PRO A 181 4.98 5.66 1.73
CA PRO A 181 5.17 4.77 2.88
C PRO A 181 4.78 5.41 4.21
N LEU A 182 4.96 6.73 4.42
CA LEU A 182 4.52 7.36 5.68
C LEU A 182 2.99 7.36 5.82
N HIS A 183 2.26 7.57 4.73
CA HIS A 183 0.79 7.47 4.73
C HIS A 183 0.34 6.06 5.08
N ARG A 184 1.01 5.06 4.48
CA ARG A 184 0.72 3.64 4.67
C ARG A 184 1.05 3.17 6.08
N TYR A 185 2.15 3.65 6.66
CA TYR A 185 2.47 3.44 8.07
C TYR A 185 1.36 3.99 8.98
N TYR A 186 0.97 5.25 8.79
CA TYR A 186 -0.11 5.85 9.57
C TYR A 186 -1.41 5.04 9.43
N ALA A 187 -1.82 4.74 8.20
CA ALA A 187 -3.03 3.98 7.89
C ALA A 187 -3.02 2.60 8.57
N MET A 188 -1.93 1.85 8.47
CA MET A 188 -1.88 0.49 9.00
C MET A 188 -1.84 0.45 10.53
N PHE A 189 -1.11 1.37 11.18
CA PHE A 189 -1.13 1.47 12.64
C PHE A 189 -2.48 1.98 13.16
N LEU A 190 -3.14 2.88 12.44
CA LEU A 190 -4.51 3.31 12.75
C LEU A 190 -5.51 2.14 12.64
N SER A 191 -5.43 1.33 11.58
CA SER A 191 -6.27 0.13 11.46
C SER A 191 -6.04 -0.82 12.63
N LYS A 192 -4.78 -0.99 13.04
CA LYS A 192 -4.42 -1.86 14.16
C LYS A 192 -4.93 -1.35 15.51
N ALA A 193 -4.82 -0.04 15.75
CA ALA A 193 -5.35 0.64 16.93
C ALA A 193 -6.83 0.32 17.15
N VAL A 194 -7.62 0.45 16.09
CA VAL A 194 -9.07 0.25 16.16
C VAL A 194 -9.43 -1.24 16.16
N LYS A 195 -8.94 -2.01 15.18
CA LYS A 195 -9.33 -3.42 14.98
C LYS A 195 -8.88 -4.33 16.13
N CYS A 196 -7.66 -4.13 16.65
CA CYS A 196 -7.03 -5.09 17.56
C CYS A 196 -6.84 -4.57 18.99
N GLN A 197 -6.83 -3.25 19.18
CA GLN A 197 -6.54 -2.65 20.49
C GLN A 197 -7.74 -1.90 21.08
N GLU A 198 -8.88 -1.93 20.36
CA GLU A 198 -10.15 -1.34 20.78
C GLU A 198 -10.03 0.15 21.12
N LEU A 199 -9.10 0.85 20.46
CA LEU A 199 -9.00 2.29 20.59
C LEU A 199 -10.18 2.95 19.87
N ASP A 200 -10.75 3.94 20.54
CA ASP A 200 -11.70 4.84 19.90
C ASP A 200 -10.99 5.62 18.79
N LEU A 201 -11.58 5.60 17.59
CA LEU A 201 -10.99 6.20 16.39
C LEU A 201 -10.71 7.70 16.61
N ASP A 202 -11.65 8.42 17.21
CA ASP A 202 -11.50 9.86 17.48
C ASP A 202 -10.35 10.18 18.43
N SER A 203 -9.90 9.21 19.24
CA SER A 203 -8.78 9.37 20.17
C SER A 203 -7.39 9.25 19.53
N VAL A 204 -7.31 8.89 18.24
CA VAL A 204 -6.05 8.64 17.52
C VAL A 204 -5.97 9.35 16.17
N LEU A 205 -7.04 9.99 15.73
CA LEU A 205 -7.05 10.82 14.52
C LEU A 205 -6.38 12.18 14.77
N PRO A 206 -5.74 12.76 13.74
CA PRO A 206 -5.33 14.15 13.76
C PRO A 206 -6.54 15.08 13.56
N ASP A 207 -6.29 16.39 13.54
CA ASP A 207 -7.31 17.38 13.20
C ASP A 207 -7.77 17.28 11.74
N GLN A 208 -8.84 18.01 11.43
CA GLN A 208 -9.44 18.01 10.09
C GLN A 208 -8.48 18.57 9.02
N GLU A 209 -7.64 19.56 9.35
CA GLU A 209 -6.68 20.13 8.39
C GLU A 209 -5.67 19.08 7.94
N MET A 210 -5.11 18.33 8.89
CA MET A 210 -4.19 17.24 8.57
C MET A 210 -4.91 16.11 7.80
N LEU A 211 -6.16 15.77 8.15
CA LEU A 211 -6.93 14.78 7.37
C LEU A 211 -7.15 15.22 5.92
N MET A 212 -7.42 16.51 5.68
CA MET A 212 -7.52 17.06 4.32
C MET A 212 -6.21 16.83 3.57
N LYS A 213 -5.04 17.16 4.17
CA LYS A 213 -3.72 16.95 3.54
C LYS A 213 -3.42 15.46 3.27
N LEU A 214 -3.71 14.58 4.23
CA LEU A 214 -3.49 13.13 4.13
C LEU A 214 -4.28 12.47 2.99
N MET A 215 -5.45 13.01 2.65
CA MET A 215 -6.31 12.49 1.58
C MET A 215 -5.74 12.73 0.18
N ILE A 216 -5.01 13.83 -0.02
CA ILE A 216 -4.76 14.37 -1.37
C ILE A 216 -3.89 13.45 -2.23
N HIS A 217 -2.78 12.92 -1.70
CA HIS A 217 -1.87 12.10 -2.50
C HIS A 217 -2.41 10.70 -2.80
N PRO A 218 -3.02 9.96 -1.85
CA PRO A 218 -3.72 8.73 -2.15
C PRO A 218 -4.84 8.93 -3.19
N LEU A 219 -5.62 10.01 -3.09
CA LEU A 219 -6.68 10.33 -4.06
C LEU A 219 -6.09 10.65 -5.44
N GLN A 220 -4.96 11.37 -5.49
CA GLN A 220 -4.24 11.65 -6.73
C GLN A 220 -3.79 10.37 -7.44
N ILE A 221 -3.32 9.35 -6.69
CA ILE A 221 -2.99 8.05 -7.27
C ILE A 221 -4.21 7.43 -7.96
N GLN A 222 -5.38 7.45 -7.31
CA GLN A 222 -6.61 6.89 -7.88
C GLN A 222 -7.05 7.60 -9.17
N ALA A 223 -7.00 8.93 -9.18
CA ALA A 223 -7.27 9.71 -10.39
C ALA A 223 -6.26 9.38 -11.50
N SER A 224 -4.97 9.32 -11.18
CA SER A 224 -3.92 8.99 -12.15
C SER A 224 -4.00 7.55 -12.67
N LEU A 225 -4.48 6.58 -11.90
CA LEU A 225 -4.79 5.24 -12.41
C LEU A 225 -5.87 5.30 -13.52
N ALA A 226 -6.94 6.05 -13.30
CA ALA A 226 -7.97 6.24 -14.32
C ALA A 226 -7.43 6.96 -15.57
N GLU A 227 -6.54 7.94 -15.40
CA GLU A 227 -5.85 8.59 -16.52
C GLU A 227 -4.98 7.59 -17.31
N ILE A 228 -4.21 6.75 -16.62
CA ILE A 228 -3.34 5.75 -17.24
C ILE A 228 -4.16 4.72 -18.01
N HIS A 229 -5.27 4.23 -17.44
CA HIS A 229 -6.21 3.33 -18.10
C HIS A 229 -6.92 3.98 -19.30
N SER A 230 -7.16 5.30 -19.23
CA SER A 230 -7.69 6.10 -20.33
C SER A 230 -6.64 6.46 -21.39
N ASN A 231 -5.43 5.91 -21.32
CA ASN A 231 -4.29 6.19 -22.21
C ASN A 231 -3.81 7.64 -22.22
N MET A 232 -4.19 8.45 -21.23
CA MET A 232 -3.78 9.85 -21.13
C MET A 232 -2.26 9.98 -20.93
N TRP A 233 -1.62 8.96 -20.36
CA TRP A 233 -0.17 8.88 -20.13
C TRP A 233 0.58 8.10 -21.23
N VAL A 234 0.00 7.88 -22.41
CA VAL A 234 0.59 7.07 -23.49
C VAL A 234 1.99 7.54 -23.93
N ARG A 235 2.28 8.84 -23.80
CA ARG A 235 3.59 9.43 -24.14
C ARG A 235 4.69 9.06 -23.15
N ASN A 236 4.35 8.61 -21.94
CA ASN A 236 5.30 8.20 -20.90
C ASN A 236 5.88 6.78 -21.10
N GLY A 237 5.49 6.08 -22.17
CA GLY A 237 5.93 4.71 -22.44
C GLY A 237 5.09 3.65 -21.74
N LEU A 238 5.42 2.37 -21.95
CA LEU A 238 4.75 1.26 -21.29
C LEU A 238 5.08 1.18 -19.79
N GLN A 239 6.22 1.73 -19.36
CA GLN A 239 6.66 1.72 -17.98
C GLN A 239 5.64 2.33 -16.99
N ILE A 240 4.89 3.37 -17.36
CA ILE A 240 3.85 3.95 -16.48
C ILE A 240 2.68 2.97 -16.25
N LYS A 241 2.32 2.18 -17.27
CA LYS A 241 1.33 1.10 -17.12
C LYS A 241 1.90 -0.02 -16.24
N GLY A 242 3.19 -0.33 -16.39
CA GLY A 242 3.88 -1.27 -15.50
C GLY A 242 3.80 -0.86 -14.02
N GLN A 243 4.03 0.42 -13.72
CA GLN A 243 3.89 0.97 -12.37
C GLN A 243 2.47 0.85 -11.82
N ALA A 244 1.47 1.26 -12.61
CA ALA A 244 0.06 1.13 -12.23
C ALA A 244 -0.32 -0.33 -11.93
N MET A 245 0.10 -1.27 -12.78
CA MET A 245 -0.11 -2.70 -12.56
C MET A 245 0.56 -3.19 -11.28
N THR A 246 1.84 -2.83 -11.04
CA THR A 246 2.55 -3.24 -9.81
C THR A 246 1.87 -2.71 -8.55
N TYR A 247 1.37 -1.47 -8.57
CA TYR A 247 0.68 -0.86 -7.43
C TYR A 247 -0.60 -1.60 -7.02
N VAL A 248 -1.35 -2.15 -7.98
CA VAL A 248 -2.62 -2.87 -7.73
C VAL A 248 -2.48 -4.40 -7.70
N GLN A 249 -1.30 -4.93 -8.07
CA GLN A 249 -1.08 -6.37 -8.14
C GLN A 249 -1.23 -7.05 -6.77
N SER A 250 -1.85 -8.23 -6.74
CA SER A 250 -2.20 -8.97 -5.51
C SER A 250 -1.05 -9.21 -4.52
N HIS A 251 0.20 -9.28 -5.00
CA HIS A 251 1.37 -9.50 -4.16
C HIS A 251 1.81 -8.24 -3.42
N PHE A 252 1.45 -7.06 -3.95
CA PHE A 252 1.84 -5.77 -3.41
C PHE A 252 0.67 -5.02 -2.78
N CYS A 253 -0.57 -5.34 -3.15
CA CYS A 253 -1.76 -4.56 -2.79
C CYS A 253 -1.88 -4.32 -1.27
N ASN A 254 -1.57 -5.35 -0.46
CA ASN A 254 -1.62 -5.29 0.99
C ASN A 254 -0.72 -4.20 1.60
N SER A 255 0.33 -3.80 0.88
CA SER A 255 1.35 -2.84 1.30
C SER A 255 1.35 -1.59 0.43
N MET A 256 0.42 -1.47 -0.51
CA MET A 256 0.33 -0.39 -1.50
C MET A 256 -1.08 0.19 -1.51
N ILE A 257 -1.97 -0.30 -2.38
CA ILE A 257 -3.32 0.25 -2.55
C ILE A 257 -4.25 0.02 -1.35
N ASP A 258 -4.16 -1.11 -0.65
CA ASP A 258 -5.11 -1.41 0.43
C ASP A 258 -5.00 -0.42 1.62
N PRO A 259 -3.79 -0.08 2.11
CA PRO A 259 -3.63 1.00 3.09
C PRO A 259 -4.07 2.37 2.57
N ASP A 260 -3.84 2.67 1.28
CA ASP A 260 -4.22 3.94 0.66
C ASP A 260 -5.75 4.09 0.59
N ILE A 261 -6.47 3.04 0.20
CA ILE A 261 -7.94 2.99 0.23
C ILE A 261 -8.45 3.11 1.66
N TYR A 262 -7.86 2.39 2.62
CA TYR A 262 -8.25 2.50 4.02
C TYR A 262 -8.10 3.93 4.55
N LEU A 263 -7.00 4.62 4.22
CA LEU A 263 -6.81 6.01 4.61
C LEU A 263 -7.86 6.93 3.98
N LEU A 264 -8.20 6.73 2.71
CA LEU A 264 -9.26 7.47 2.04
C LEU A 264 -10.64 7.22 2.69
N GLN A 265 -10.92 6.00 3.13
CA GLN A 265 -12.15 5.67 3.87
C GLN A 265 -12.21 6.38 5.22
N VAL A 266 -11.09 6.43 5.94
CA VAL A 266 -10.98 7.20 7.19
C VAL A 266 -11.27 8.68 6.94
N CYS A 267 -10.66 9.27 5.91
CA CYS A 267 -10.91 10.67 5.54
C CYS A 267 -12.39 10.90 5.17
N ALA A 268 -12.97 10.04 4.32
CA ALA A 268 -14.38 10.11 3.92
C ALA A 268 -15.34 10.04 5.12
N SER A 269 -14.98 9.31 6.17
CA SER A 269 -15.83 9.16 7.37
C SER A 269 -15.81 10.38 8.31
N ARG A 270 -14.86 11.30 8.16
CA ARG A 270 -14.61 12.40 9.11
C ARG A 270 -14.56 13.79 8.49
N LEU A 271 -14.29 13.88 7.20
CA LEU A 271 -14.35 15.14 6.45
C LEU A 271 -15.79 15.45 6.07
N ASP A 272 -16.04 16.72 5.74
CA ASP A 272 -17.32 17.15 5.20
C ASP A 272 -17.64 16.38 3.90
N PRO A 273 -18.84 15.77 3.77
CA PRO A 273 -19.18 14.96 2.60
C PRO A 273 -19.14 15.75 1.28
N ASP A 274 -19.54 17.02 1.28
CA ASP A 274 -19.54 17.85 0.08
C ASP A 274 -18.10 18.18 -0.33
N TYR A 275 -17.23 18.47 0.64
CA TYR A 275 -15.79 18.64 0.40
C TYR A 275 -15.15 17.37 -0.17
N PHE A 276 -15.42 16.20 0.42
CA PHE A 276 -14.83 14.94 -0.02
C PHE A 276 -15.25 14.60 -1.45
N ILE A 277 -16.56 14.65 -1.74
CA ILE A 277 -17.09 14.31 -3.06
C ILE A 277 -16.65 15.33 -4.13
N SER A 278 -16.65 16.63 -3.80
CA SER A 278 -16.11 17.66 -4.69
C SER A 278 -14.64 17.39 -5.01
N SER A 279 -13.82 17.11 -4.00
CA SER A 279 -12.40 16.78 -4.17
C SER A 279 -12.19 15.57 -5.09
N VAL A 280 -13.00 14.52 -4.94
CA VAL A 280 -12.95 13.34 -5.83
C VAL A 280 -13.23 13.76 -7.28
N PHE A 281 -14.34 14.43 -7.56
CA PHE A 281 -14.70 14.76 -8.93
C PHE A 281 -13.81 15.83 -9.57
N GLU A 282 -13.26 16.75 -8.79
CA GLU A 282 -12.24 17.71 -9.22
C GLU A 282 -10.95 16.98 -9.65
N ARG A 283 -10.46 16.04 -8.84
CA ARG A 283 -9.22 15.29 -9.14
C ARG A 283 -9.38 14.38 -10.37
N PHE A 284 -10.54 13.78 -10.55
CA PHE A 284 -10.87 13.02 -11.77
C PHE A 284 -11.22 13.92 -12.96
N LYS A 285 -11.32 15.24 -12.78
CA LYS A 285 -11.59 16.25 -13.81
C LYS A 285 -12.97 16.08 -14.47
N VAL A 286 -13.97 15.66 -13.70
CA VAL A 286 -15.32 15.32 -14.21
C VAL A 286 -16.44 16.19 -13.64
N VAL A 287 -16.11 17.23 -12.86
CA VAL A 287 -17.10 18.14 -12.25
C VAL A 287 -18.09 18.68 -13.27
N ASP A 288 -17.60 19.16 -14.43
CA ASP A 288 -18.44 19.76 -15.47
C ASP A 288 -19.50 18.79 -16.04
N LEU A 289 -19.22 17.48 -16.01
CA LEU A 289 -20.11 16.41 -16.47
C LEU A 289 -21.26 16.12 -15.50
N LEU A 290 -21.12 16.54 -14.25
CA LEU A 290 -22.08 16.26 -13.17
C LEU A 290 -22.97 17.46 -12.85
N THR A 291 -22.84 18.54 -13.62
CA THR A 291 -23.69 19.73 -13.49
C THR A 291 -25.05 19.53 -14.16
N MET A 292 -26.03 20.40 -13.87
CA MET A 292 -27.32 20.45 -14.58
C MET A 292 -27.32 21.42 -15.77
N ALA A 293 -26.12 21.82 -16.25
CA ALA A 293 -26.00 22.77 -17.35
C ALA A 293 -26.55 22.18 -18.66
N SER A 294 -27.17 23.01 -19.51
CA SER A 294 -27.72 22.55 -20.80
C SER A 294 -26.64 22.21 -21.84
N GLN A 295 -25.43 22.71 -21.63
CA GLN A 295 -24.23 22.40 -22.41
C GLN A 295 -23.09 22.16 -21.42
N HIS A 296 -22.48 21.00 -21.52
CA HIS A 296 -21.27 20.66 -20.76
C HIS A 296 -20.06 21.00 -21.63
N GLN A 297 -19.11 21.73 -21.07
CA GLN A 297 -17.84 21.99 -21.71
C GLN A 297 -16.74 21.80 -20.67
N ASN A 298 -16.08 20.64 -20.73
CA ASN A 298 -14.90 20.38 -19.93
C ASN A 298 -13.70 21.09 -20.56
N THR A 299 -13.01 21.95 -19.81
CA THR A 299 -11.81 22.66 -20.30
C THR A 299 -10.51 21.94 -19.98
N VAL A 300 -10.57 20.83 -19.22
CA VAL A 300 -9.41 20.11 -18.69
C VAL A 300 -9.22 18.75 -19.37
N LEU A 301 -10.31 18.08 -19.77
CA LEU A 301 -10.30 16.82 -20.49
C LEU A 301 -10.72 17.00 -21.94
N ASP A 302 -10.06 16.26 -22.83
CA ASP A 302 -10.55 16.05 -24.18
C ASP A 302 -11.82 15.18 -24.16
N ALA A 303 -12.77 15.46 -25.06
CA ALA A 303 -14.07 14.79 -25.10
C ALA A 303 -13.99 13.25 -25.21
N GLU A 304 -12.89 12.71 -25.74
CA GLU A 304 -12.67 11.26 -25.83
C GLU A 304 -12.37 10.59 -24.48
N HIS A 305 -11.86 11.35 -23.49
CA HIS A 305 -11.49 10.85 -22.17
C HIS A 305 -12.56 11.12 -21.10
N GLU A 306 -13.52 12.01 -21.35
CA GLU A 306 -14.56 12.37 -20.38
C GLU A 306 -15.33 11.16 -19.83
N ARG A 307 -15.76 10.25 -20.70
CA ARG A 307 -16.53 9.05 -20.28
C ARG A 307 -15.67 8.11 -19.45
N SER A 308 -14.44 7.84 -19.86
CA SER A 308 -13.57 6.89 -19.16
C SER A 308 -13.10 7.44 -17.82
N MET A 309 -12.87 8.75 -17.71
CA MET A 309 -12.55 9.40 -16.44
C MET A 309 -13.75 9.39 -15.48
N LEU A 310 -14.98 9.61 -15.98
CA LEU A 310 -16.20 9.50 -15.17
C LEU A 310 -16.41 8.07 -14.66
N GLU A 311 -16.22 7.08 -15.54
CA GLU A 311 -16.23 5.66 -15.15
C GLU A 311 -15.17 5.36 -14.08
N GLY A 312 -13.96 5.90 -14.23
CA GLY A 312 -12.91 5.81 -13.23
C GLY A 312 -13.31 6.38 -11.86
N ALA A 313 -13.93 7.57 -11.84
CA ALA A 313 -14.39 8.20 -10.61
C ALA A 313 -15.48 7.38 -9.90
N LEU A 314 -16.46 6.89 -10.65
CA LEU A 314 -17.53 6.06 -10.12
C LEU A 314 -17.01 4.70 -9.64
N THR A 315 -16.09 4.10 -10.39
CA THR A 315 -15.40 2.85 -10.01
C THR A 315 -14.63 3.03 -8.71
N PHE A 316 -13.90 4.15 -8.56
CA PHE A 316 -13.23 4.48 -7.30
C PHE A 316 -14.21 4.58 -6.12
N LEU A 317 -15.36 5.25 -6.29
CA LEU A 317 -16.38 5.32 -5.22
C LEU A 317 -16.95 3.94 -4.87
N VAL A 318 -17.14 3.05 -5.86
CA VAL A 318 -17.55 1.66 -5.62
C VAL A 318 -16.49 0.91 -4.82
N ILE A 319 -15.21 1.04 -5.19
CA ILE A 319 -14.07 0.45 -4.48
C ILE A 319 -14.04 0.95 -3.02
N LEU A 320 -14.16 2.26 -2.82
CA LEU A 320 -14.15 2.91 -1.51
C LEU A 320 -15.29 2.40 -0.60
N LEU A 321 -16.47 2.12 -1.16
CA LEU A 321 -17.62 1.64 -0.40
C LEU A 321 -17.63 0.12 -0.18
N SER A 322 -16.98 -0.64 -1.07
CA SER A 322 -17.07 -2.10 -1.10
C SER A 322 -15.89 -2.79 -0.40
N LEU A 323 -14.67 -2.24 -0.49
CA LEU A 323 -13.50 -2.81 0.18
C LEU A 323 -13.61 -2.65 1.69
N ARG A 324 -13.60 -3.76 2.43
CA ARG A 324 -13.77 -3.77 3.89
C ARG A 324 -12.63 -4.44 4.65
N LEU A 325 -11.52 -4.73 3.96
CA LEU A 325 -10.35 -5.44 4.49
C LEU A 325 -9.84 -4.87 5.83
N HIS A 326 -9.80 -3.54 5.94
CA HIS A 326 -9.35 -2.82 7.14
C HIS A 326 -10.49 -2.19 7.95
N LEU A 327 -11.76 -2.48 7.60
CA LEU A 327 -12.98 -1.95 8.24
C LEU A 327 -13.67 -2.98 9.16
N GLY A 328 -12.85 -3.73 9.91
CA GLY A 328 -13.35 -4.61 10.97
C GLY A 328 -13.81 -6.01 10.54
N MET A 329 -13.59 -6.42 9.28
CA MET A 329 -13.76 -7.82 8.90
C MET A 329 -12.85 -8.72 9.73
N SER A 330 -13.40 -9.85 10.17
CA SER A 330 -12.63 -10.95 10.77
C SER A 330 -11.68 -11.56 9.74
N ASP A 331 -10.62 -12.22 10.21
CA ASP A 331 -9.63 -12.83 9.32
C ASP A 331 -10.26 -13.94 8.45
N ASP A 332 -11.30 -14.62 8.94
CA ASP A 332 -12.08 -15.61 8.17
C ASP A 332 -12.94 -14.96 7.06
N GLU A 333 -13.52 -13.78 7.33
CA GLU A 333 -14.27 -13.02 6.31
C GLU A 333 -13.33 -12.49 5.23
N ILE A 334 -12.14 -12.01 5.62
CA ILE A 334 -11.10 -11.56 4.67
C ILE A 334 -10.65 -12.74 3.79
N LEU A 335 -10.31 -13.87 4.42
CA LEU A 335 -9.91 -15.09 3.71
C LEU A 335 -10.97 -15.53 2.71
N ARG A 336 -12.24 -15.49 3.12
CA ARG A 336 -13.37 -15.83 2.28
C ARG A 336 -13.51 -14.90 1.08
N ALA A 337 -13.44 -13.59 1.30
CA ALA A 337 -13.53 -12.59 0.23
C ALA A 337 -12.39 -12.77 -0.80
N GLU A 338 -11.14 -12.90 -0.33
CA GLU A 338 -9.98 -13.11 -1.19
C GLU A 338 -10.08 -14.41 -1.99
N MET A 339 -10.52 -15.50 -1.35
CA MET A 339 -10.66 -16.79 -2.02
C MET A 339 -11.76 -16.77 -3.08
N VAL A 340 -12.91 -16.13 -2.80
CA VAL A 340 -13.98 -15.95 -3.79
C VAL A 340 -13.48 -15.11 -4.96
N ALA A 341 -12.79 -13.99 -4.68
CA ALA A 341 -12.22 -13.14 -5.71
C ALA A 341 -11.30 -13.91 -6.66
N GLN A 342 -10.35 -14.67 -6.12
CA GLN A 342 -9.39 -15.46 -6.92
C GLN A 342 -10.07 -16.54 -7.78
N LEU A 343 -11.14 -17.16 -7.26
CA LEU A 343 -11.91 -18.20 -7.93
C LEU A 343 -12.89 -17.66 -8.97
N CYS A 344 -13.45 -16.46 -8.76
CA CYS A 344 -14.32 -15.79 -9.71
C CYS A 344 -13.57 -15.36 -10.97
N MET A 345 -12.27 -15.09 -10.87
CA MET A 345 -11.45 -14.76 -12.04
C MET A 345 -11.15 -16.00 -12.90
N ASN A 346 -10.72 -17.10 -12.28
CA ASN A 346 -10.39 -18.34 -12.97
C ASN A 346 -10.50 -19.54 -12.01
N ASP A 347 -10.77 -20.73 -12.53
CA ASP A 347 -10.57 -21.99 -11.80
C ASP A 347 -9.12 -22.04 -11.29
N ARG A 348 -8.89 -22.42 -10.01
CA ARG A 348 -7.56 -22.44 -9.40
C ARG A 348 -7.20 -23.80 -8.78
N THR A 349 -5.92 -24.17 -8.80
CA THR A 349 -5.44 -25.28 -7.96
C THR A 349 -5.38 -24.86 -6.49
N HIS A 350 -5.34 -25.83 -5.58
CA HIS A 350 -5.09 -25.56 -4.15
C HIS A 350 -3.79 -24.79 -3.93
N SER A 351 -2.71 -25.20 -4.60
CA SER A 351 -1.40 -24.54 -4.50
C SER A 351 -1.44 -23.11 -5.03
N SER A 352 -2.13 -22.86 -6.15
CA SER A 352 -2.26 -21.52 -6.73
C SER A 352 -3.04 -20.59 -5.81
N LEU A 353 -4.10 -21.06 -5.14
CA LEU A 353 -4.82 -20.24 -4.16
C LEU A 353 -3.92 -19.89 -2.97
N LEU A 354 -3.13 -20.84 -2.48
CA LEU A 354 -2.15 -20.58 -1.43
C LEU A 354 -1.01 -19.66 -1.85
N ASP A 355 -0.77 -19.46 -3.14
CA ASP A 355 0.25 -18.50 -3.62
C ASP A 355 -0.34 -17.11 -3.88
N LEU A 356 -1.63 -17.04 -4.22
CA LEU A 356 -2.30 -15.79 -4.60
C LEU A 356 -2.98 -15.08 -3.43
N ILE A 357 -3.40 -15.82 -2.39
CA ILE A 357 -4.02 -15.23 -1.20
C ILE A 357 -2.94 -14.52 -0.36
N PRO A 358 -3.13 -13.24 0.01
CA PRO A 358 -2.16 -12.46 0.79
C PRO A 358 -1.71 -13.15 2.08
N GLU A 359 -0.45 -12.93 2.48
CA GLU A 359 0.22 -13.63 3.61
C GLU A 359 -0.59 -13.70 4.90
N ASN A 360 -1.40 -12.68 5.18
CA ASN A 360 -2.42 -12.71 6.21
C ASN A 360 -3.78 -12.61 5.50
N PRO A 361 -4.63 -13.66 5.50
CA PRO A 361 -4.68 -14.80 6.44
C PRO A 361 -4.09 -16.14 5.93
N ASN A 362 -3.15 -16.12 4.99
CA ASN A 362 -2.61 -17.33 4.36
C ASN A 362 -1.97 -18.32 5.37
N PRO A 363 -2.36 -19.62 5.35
CA PRO A 363 -1.79 -20.67 6.21
C PRO A 363 -0.28 -20.88 6.06
N LYS A 364 0.31 -20.59 4.88
CA LYS A 364 1.75 -20.73 4.63
C LYS A 364 2.60 -19.79 5.48
N SER A 365 2.03 -18.67 5.96
CA SER A 365 2.78 -17.68 6.74
C SER A 365 3.20 -18.20 8.13
N GLY A 366 2.51 -19.20 8.67
CA GLY A 366 2.78 -19.73 10.01
C GLY A 366 2.44 -18.76 11.16
N ILE A 367 1.84 -17.60 10.86
CA ILE A 367 1.57 -16.52 11.82
C ILE A 367 0.25 -16.76 12.60
N ILE A 368 -0.63 -17.66 12.09
CA ILE A 368 -1.96 -17.98 12.65
C ILE A 368 -2.17 -19.51 12.51
N PRO A 369 -2.94 -20.18 13.38
CA PRO A 369 -3.46 -21.54 13.13
C PRO A 369 -4.49 -21.60 11.96
N GLY A 370 -4.23 -20.87 10.87
CA GLY A 370 -5.14 -20.63 9.74
C GLY A 370 -5.33 -21.82 8.80
N SER A 371 -4.59 -22.93 8.96
CA SER A 371 -4.78 -24.13 8.15
C SER A 371 -6.19 -24.73 8.31
N TYR A 372 -6.80 -24.60 9.49
CA TYR A 372 -8.16 -25.06 9.75
C TYR A 372 -9.22 -24.17 9.09
N SER A 373 -8.99 -22.86 9.03
CA SER A 373 -9.91 -21.91 8.37
C SER A 373 -9.86 -22.04 6.85
N PHE A 374 -8.66 -22.17 6.26
CA PHE A 374 -8.50 -22.29 4.80
C PHE A 374 -9.29 -23.43 4.18
N GLU A 375 -9.11 -24.66 4.67
CA GLU A 375 -9.84 -25.81 4.12
C GLU A 375 -11.35 -25.67 4.33
N SER A 376 -11.77 -25.13 5.48
CA SER A 376 -13.17 -24.90 5.79
C SER A 376 -13.79 -23.86 4.85
N VAL A 377 -13.10 -22.75 4.62
CA VAL A 377 -13.53 -21.68 3.71
C VAL A 377 -13.55 -22.18 2.26
N LEU A 378 -12.50 -22.89 1.82
CA LEU A 378 -12.42 -23.46 0.46
C LEU A 378 -13.56 -24.43 0.19
N SER A 379 -13.82 -25.34 1.12
CA SER A 379 -14.97 -26.23 1.04
C SER A 379 -16.30 -25.47 1.03
N ALA A 380 -16.40 -24.34 1.73
CA ALA A 380 -17.61 -23.53 1.78
C ALA A 380 -17.86 -22.72 0.48
N VAL A 381 -16.81 -22.28 -0.22
CA VAL A 381 -16.92 -21.38 -1.39
C VAL A 381 -16.71 -22.06 -2.74
N ALA A 382 -16.09 -23.24 -2.77
CA ALA A 382 -15.68 -23.89 -4.02
C ALA A 382 -16.09 -25.36 -4.11
N ASP A 383 -16.25 -25.84 -5.34
CA ASP A 383 -16.38 -27.25 -5.69
C ASP A 383 -15.09 -27.75 -6.34
N PHE A 384 -14.66 -28.96 -5.98
CA PHE A 384 -13.46 -29.57 -6.54
C PHE A 384 -13.78 -30.36 -7.82
N LYS A 385 -13.14 -29.99 -8.93
CA LYS A 385 -13.12 -30.75 -10.18
C LYS A 385 -11.90 -31.69 -10.18
N ALA A 386 -12.17 -32.99 -10.25
CA ALA A 386 -11.11 -34.00 -10.27
C ALA A 386 -10.23 -33.90 -11.54
N PRO A 387 -8.96 -34.32 -11.47
CA PRO A 387 -8.07 -34.41 -12.63
C PRO A 387 -8.69 -35.22 -13.78
N VAL A 388 -8.58 -34.73 -15.02
CA VAL A 388 -9.06 -35.43 -16.22
C VAL A 388 -7.86 -35.83 -17.09
N PHE A 389 -7.87 -37.07 -17.56
CA PHE A 389 -6.91 -37.55 -18.56
C PHE A 389 -7.42 -37.21 -19.95
N GLU A 390 -6.66 -36.41 -20.69
CA GLU A 390 -6.98 -36.15 -22.09
C GLU A 390 -6.53 -37.32 -22.98
N PRO A 391 -7.19 -37.56 -24.13
CA PRO A 391 -6.84 -38.62 -25.06
C PRO A 391 -5.40 -38.59 -25.63
N GLY A 392 -4.63 -37.53 -25.34
CA GLY A 392 -3.21 -37.37 -25.71
C GLY A 392 -2.20 -37.69 -24.60
N GLY A 393 -2.64 -38.18 -23.43
CA GLY A 393 -1.77 -38.52 -22.31
C GLY A 393 -1.37 -37.34 -21.41
N SER A 394 -1.84 -36.12 -21.70
CA SER A 394 -1.80 -34.98 -20.79
C SER A 394 -2.80 -35.17 -19.64
N MET A 395 -2.34 -34.99 -18.41
CA MET A 395 -3.19 -34.99 -17.22
C MET A 395 -3.48 -33.53 -16.83
N GLN A 396 -4.75 -33.13 -16.87
CA GLN A 396 -5.16 -31.85 -16.29
C GLN A 396 -5.22 -32.00 -14.77
N GLN A 397 -4.61 -31.07 -14.03
CA GLN A 397 -4.65 -31.09 -12.56
C GLN A 397 -6.08 -30.84 -12.05
N GLY A 398 -6.35 -31.27 -10.81
CA GLY A 398 -7.61 -31.00 -10.15
C GLY A 398 -7.71 -29.51 -9.77
N MET A 399 -8.87 -28.91 -10.06
CA MET A 399 -9.10 -27.47 -9.92
C MET A 399 -10.32 -27.20 -9.05
N TYR A 400 -10.32 -26.07 -8.37
CA TYR A 400 -11.45 -25.55 -7.61
C TYR A 400 -12.20 -24.51 -8.41
N THR A 401 -13.53 -24.55 -8.33
CA THR A 401 -14.44 -23.62 -9.01
C THR A 401 -15.42 -22.99 -8.04
N PRO A 402 -15.76 -21.71 -8.18
CA PRO A 402 -16.67 -21.04 -7.26
C PRO A 402 -18.05 -21.69 -7.30
N LYS A 403 -18.65 -21.92 -6.12
CA LYS A 403 -20.04 -22.36 -6.02
C LYS A 403 -20.97 -21.29 -6.59
N GLY A 404 -22.03 -21.71 -7.29
CA GLY A 404 -22.88 -20.82 -8.10
C GLY A 404 -23.48 -19.59 -7.40
N MET A 405 -23.57 -19.59 -6.07
CA MET A 405 -24.07 -18.45 -5.29
C MET A 405 -23.09 -17.26 -5.23
N PHE A 406 -21.80 -17.48 -5.46
CA PHE A 406 -20.75 -16.46 -5.32
C PHE A 406 -20.36 -15.76 -6.62
N ILE A 407 -20.86 -16.26 -7.75
CA ILE A 407 -20.56 -15.70 -9.09
C ILE A 407 -21.10 -14.27 -9.26
N TYR A 408 -22.12 -13.88 -8.47
CA TYR A 408 -22.81 -12.59 -8.62
C TYR A 408 -22.41 -11.50 -7.61
N ILE A 409 -21.73 -11.83 -6.51
CA ILE A 409 -21.59 -10.91 -5.37
C ILE A 409 -20.22 -10.22 -5.33
N ASP A 410 -19.15 -10.89 -5.75
CA ASP A 410 -17.77 -10.38 -5.58
C ASP A 410 -17.02 -10.12 -6.90
N SER A 411 -17.65 -10.39 -8.05
CA SER A 411 -17.03 -10.14 -9.37
C SER A 411 -16.75 -8.65 -9.63
N LEU A 412 -17.53 -7.76 -9.02
CA LEU A 412 -17.35 -6.31 -9.13
C LEU A 412 -16.17 -5.76 -8.31
N GLN A 413 -15.62 -6.52 -7.35
CA GLN A 413 -14.60 -5.99 -6.44
C GLN A 413 -13.18 -6.13 -7.01
N TYR A 414 -12.98 -7.04 -7.98
CA TYR A 414 -11.66 -7.34 -8.55
C TYR A 414 -11.62 -7.40 -10.10
N GLN A 415 -12.73 -7.15 -10.79
CA GLN A 415 -12.74 -7.00 -12.26
C GLN A 415 -12.28 -5.61 -12.76
N PHE A 416 -12.04 -4.66 -11.85
CA PHE A 416 -11.65 -3.28 -12.20
C PHE A 416 -10.16 -2.97 -12.00
N PHE A 417 -9.34 -4.01 -11.82
CA PHE A 417 -7.87 -3.91 -11.81
C PHE A 417 -7.24 -4.65 -12.98
#